data_AF-A0AAV5VRL5-F1
#
_entry.id   AF-A0AAV5VRL5-F1
#
_cell.length_a   1.000
_cell.length_b   1.000
_cell.length_c   1.000
_cell.angle_alpha   90.00
_cell.angle_beta   90.00
_cell.angle_gamma   90.00
#
_symmetry.space_group_name_H-M   'P 1'
#
loop_
_entity.id
_entity.type
_entity.pdbx_description
1 polymer ?
#
loop_
_entity_poly.entity_id
_entity_poly.type
_entity_poly.pdbx_seq_one_letter_code
_entity_poly.pdbx_strand_id
1 'polypeptide(L)'
;IMSSLTSWLLCLLVLMISLITPSTARLISEDVVIIEEKVDTTPLESEGAEDTCEVTNNKSLSAIMEKVCEICHDMISDRQPNTRAICRSNCFKNDQFRSCLRLFSPQQTRATRHHHHS
;
A
#
# COMPACT_ATOMS: atom_id res chain seq x y z
N ILE A 1 -34.60 12.00 47.38
CA ILE A 1 -35.18 11.73 46.04
C ILE A 1 -34.35 12.38 44.93
N MET A 2 -33.83 13.61 45.09
CA MET A 2 -33.00 14.27 44.07
C MET A 2 -31.64 13.58 43.82
N SER A 3 -31.00 13.03 44.86
CA SER A 3 -29.67 12.39 44.77
C SER A 3 -29.64 11.04 44.05
N SER A 4 -30.78 10.34 44.02
CA SER A 4 -30.92 9.07 43.29
C SER A 4 -31.06 9.32 41.79
N LEU A 5 -31.77 10.39 41.40
CA LEU A 5 -31.89 10.78 39.99
C LEU A 5 -30.56 11.22 39.41
N THR A 6 -29.74 11.96 40.17
CA THR A 6 -28.41 12.39 39.71
C THR A 6 -27.45 11.22 39.54
N SER A 7 -27.54 10.21 40.42
CA SER A 7 -26.74 8.98 40.31
C SER A 7 -27.08 8.18 39.05
N TRP A 8 -28.37 8.06 38.73
CA TRP A 8 -28.82 7.37 37.53
C TRP A 8 -28.44 8.13 36.26
N LEU A 9 -28.54 9.47 36.26
CA LEU A 9 -28.09 10.31 35.15
C LEU A 9 -26.59 10.18 34.89
N LEU A 10 -25.77 10.19 35.95
CA LEU A 10 -24.31 10.03 35.83
C LEU A 10 -23.95 8.65 35.28
N CYS A 11 -24.64 7.60 35.75
CA CYS A 11 -24.44 6.24 35.26
C CYS A 11 -24.77 6.10 33.77
N LEU A 12 -25.90 6.67 33.32
CA LEU A 12 -26.28 6.67 31.90
C LEU A 12 -25.30 7.47 31.04
N LEU A 13 -24.82 8.62 31.53
CA LEU A 13 -23.80 9.41 30.83
C LEU A 13 -22.50 8.63 30.64
N VAL A 14 -22.02 7.93 31.68
CA VAL A 14 -20.80 7.11 31.59
C VAL A 14 -20.97 5.96 30.59
N LEU A 15 -22.10 5.26 30.62
CA LEU A 15 -22.40 4.18 29.67
C LEU A 15 -22.41 4.71 28.23
N MET A 16 -23.08 5.83 27.98
CA MET A 16 -23.11 6.43 26.64
C MET A 16 -21.72 6.87 26.19
N ILE A 17 -20.90 7.46 27.07
CA ILE A 17 -19.52 7.83 26.75
C ILE A 17 -18.69 6.58 26.40
N SER A 18 -18.87 5.47 27.12
CA SER A 18 -18.20 4.20 26.80
C SER A 18 -18.68 3.55 25.49
N LEU A 19 -19.92 3.78 25.06
CA LEU A 19 -20.42 3.33 23.74
C LEU A 19 -20.01 4.26 22.59
N ILE A 20 -19.80 5.56 22.86
CA ILE A 20 -19.44 6.56 21.85
C ILE A 20 -17.94 6.61 21.62
N THR A 21 -17.11 6.23 22.60
CA THR A 21 -15.67 6.08 22.37
C THR A 21 -15.42 4.85 21.48
N PRO A 22 -14.98 5.00 20.22
CA PRO A 22 -14.49 3.86 19.49
C PRO A 22 -13.26 3.32 20.23
N SER A 23 -13.24 2.02 20.53
CA SER A 23 -12.09 1.28 21.07
C SER A 23 -10.94 1.22 20.07
N THR A 24 -10.41 2.37 19.67
CA THR A 24 -9.23 2.49 18.83
C THR A 24 -8.26 3.44 19.50
N ALA A 25 -7.80 3.06 20.69
CA ALA A 25 -6.40 3.29 21.03
C ALA A 25 -5.56 2.50 20.02
N ARG A 26 -5.35 3.04 18.82
CA ARG A 26 -4.27 2.61 17.93
C ARG A 26 -3.12 3.61 18.07
N LEU A 27 -2.35 3.43 19.13
CA LEU A 27 -0.95 3.85 19.11
C LEU A 27 -0.16 2.64 18.61
N ILE A 28 0.34 2.70 17.38
CA ILE A 28 1.51 1.92 17.00
C ILE A 28 2.51 2.86 16.34
N SER A 29 3.59 3.05 17.08
CA SER A 29 4.85 3.67 16.77
C SER A 29 5.78 2.63 16.12
N GLU A 30 6.61 3.09 15.17
CA GLU A 30 7.88 2.54 14.65
C GLU A 30 8.16 1.00 14.68
N ASP A 31 8.35 0.45 13.48
CA ASP A 31 9.28 -0.65 13.12
C ASP A 31 9.14 -2.03 13.78
N VAL A 32 8.05 -2.74 13.48
CA VAL A 32 8.03 -4.20 13.56
C VAL A 32 7.37 -4.82 12.32
N VAL A 33 8.18 -5.52 11.53
CA VAL A 33 7.74 -6.55 10.58
C VAL A 33 7.32 -7.77 11.39
N ILE A 34 6.03 -7.94 11.67
CA ILE A 34 5.48 -9.23 12.09
C ILE A 34 4.96 -9.94 10.85
N ILE A 35 5.67 -10.97 10.41
CA ILE A 35 5.07 -12.06 9.64
C ILE A 35 4.39 -12.95 10.67
N GLU A 36 3.14 -12.66 11.01
CA GLU A 36 2.29 -13.60 11.73
C GLU A 36 1.21 -14.12 10.80
N GLU A 37 1.20 -15.44 10.74
CA GLU A 37 0.31 -16.31 10.00
C GLU A 37 -1.13 -16.17 10.51
N LYS A 38 -1.84 -15.17 10.00
CA LYS A 38 -3.28 -15.27 9.68
C LYS A 38 -3.56 -14.25 8.60
N VAL A 39 -3.27 -14.66 7.36
CA VAL A 39 -3.62 -13.93 6.16
C VAL A 39 -5.14 -13.98 6.02
N ASP A 40 -5.83 -13.15 6.80
CA ASP A 40 -7.16 -12.67 6.46
C ASP A 40 -6.96 -11.72 5.27
N THR A 41 -6.71 -12.33 4.11
CA THR A 41 -6.98 -11.68 2.84
C THR A 41 -8.48 -11.54 2.81
N THR A 42 -9.02 -10.46 3.36
CA THR A 42 -10.16 -9.84 2.71
C THR A 42 -9.63 -9.53 1.31
N PRO A 43 -10.09 -10.20 0.24
CA PRO A 43 -9.76 -9.76 -1.09
C PRO A 43 -10.44 -8.41 -1.18
N LEU A 44 -9.65 -7.33 -1.10
CA LEU A 44 -10.02 -6.15 -1.86
C LEU A 44 -9.98 -6.63 -3.31
N GLU A 45 -11.11 -7.15 -3.75
CA GLU A 45 -11.48 -7.27 -5.14
C GLU A 45 -11.27 -5.89 -5.75
N SER A 46 -10.05 -5.67 -6.25
CA SER A 46 -9.86 -4.88 -7.44
C SER A 46 -10.44 -5.72 -8.57
N GLU A 47 -11.77 -5.68 -8.72
CA GLU A 47 -12.45 -6.04 -9.96
C GLU A 47 -11.82 -5.19 -11.08
N GLY A 48 -10.84 -5.78 -11.74
CA GLY A 48 -10.01 -5.13 -12.74
C GLY A 48 -9.48 -6.21 -13.65
N ALA A 49 -10.40 -6.77 -14.44
CA ALA A 49 -10.19 -7.70 -15.54
C ALA A 49 -9.24 -8.86 -15.20
N GLU A 50 -9.84 -9.99 -14.87
CA GLU A 50 -9.24 -11.32 -14.90
C GLU A 50 -8.74 -11.70 -16.31
N ASP A 51 -7.72 -11.00 -16.79
CA ASP A 51 -6.85 -11.50 -17.85
C ASP A 51 -5.92 -12.52 -17.21
N THR A 52 -5.99 -13.75 -17.71
CA THR A 52 -5.22 -14.93 -17.25
C THR A 52 -3.73 -14.77 -17.52
N CYS A 53 -3.06 -13.92 -16.74
CA CYS A 53 -1.62 -13.74 -16.81
C CYS A 53 -0.90 -14.96 -16.22
N GLU A 54 0.02 -15.56 -16.96
CA GLU A 54 0.85 -16.66 -16.43
C GLU A 54 1.76 -16.21 -15.26
N VAL A 55 2.04 -14.90 -15.18
CA VAL A 55 2.74 -14.24 -14.06
C VAL A 55 1.99 -14.40 -12.73
N THR A 56 0.68 -14.65 -12.76
CA THR A 56 -0.14 -14.93 -11.57
C THR A 56 0.24 -16.26 -10.90
N ASN A 57 0.98 -17.15 -11.57
CA ASN A 57 1.50 -18.39 -10.96
C ASN A 57 2.45 -18.11 -9.78
N ASN A 58 3.03 -16.90 -9.72
CA ASN A 58 3.81 -16.43 -8.59
C ASN A 58 3.16 -15.19 -7.98
N LYS A 59 2.27 -15.40 -7.00
CA LYS A 59 1.56 -14.33 -6.28
C LYS A 59 2.52 -13.27 -5.72
N SER A 60 3.66 -13.69 -5.18
CA SER A 60 4.69 -12.79 -4.65
C SER A 60 5.30 -11.88 -5.73
N LEU A 61 5.57 -12.42 -6.91
CA LEU A 61 6.11 -11.63 -8.02
C LEU A 61 5.08 -10.62 -8.52
N SER A 62 3.83 -11.06 -8.67
CA SER A 62 2.72 -10.18 -9.08
C SER A 62 2.51 -9.04 -8.10
N ALA A 63 2.61 -9.29 -6.79
CA ALA A 63 2.50 -8.26 -5.76
C ALA A 63 3.64 -7.22 -5.84
N ILE A 64 4.87 -7.66 -6.13
CA ILE A 64 6.01 -6.74 -6.35
C ILE A 64 5.75 -5.87 -7.58
N MET A 65 5.29 -6.46 -8.68
CA MET A 65 4.99 -5.72 -9.92
C MET A 65 3.86 -4.71 -9.72
N GLU A 66 2.81 -5.07 -8.99
CA GLU A 66 1.75 -4.13 -8.59
C GLU A 66 2.33 -2.97 -7.80
N LYS A 67 3.23 -3.26 -6.84
CA LYS A 67 3.81 -2.21 -6.01
C LYS A 67 4.70 -1.26 -6.81
N VAL A 68 5.44 -1.77 -7.80
CA VAL A 68 6.18 -0.95 -8.76
C VAL A 68 5.24 0.00 -9.50
N CYS A 69 4.08 -0.48 -9.97
CA CYS A 69 3.11 0.35 -10.69
C CYS A 69 2.46 1.41 -9.79
N GLU A 70 2.18 1.11 -8.52
CA GLU A 70 1.67 2.07 -7.53
C GLU A 70 2.67 3.20 -7.30
N ILE A 71 3.89 2.87 -6.88
CA ILE A 71 4.91 3.87 -6.55
C ILE A 71 5.24 4.71 -7.80
N CYS A 72 5.29 4.08 -8.98
CA CYS A 72 5.47 4.78 -10.24
C CYS A 72 4.35 5.81 -10.49
N HIS A 73 3.09 5.39 -10.35
CA HIS A 73 1.94 6.30 -10.47
C HIS A 73 2.04 7.46 -9.50
N ASP A 74 2.37 7.22 -8.23
CA ASP A 74 2.47 8.29 -7.23
C ASP A 74 3.52 9.34 -7.63
N MET A 75 4.64 8.92 -8.21
CA MET A 75 5.72 9.82 -8.65
C MET A 75 5.40 10.63 -9.91
N ILE A 76 4.54 10.14 -10.81
CA ILE A 76 4.28 10.77 -12.12
C ILE A 76 2.80 11.07 -12.39
N SER A 77 1.94 10.96 -11.38
CA SER A 77 0.48 11.12 -11.46
C SER A 77 0.08 12.46 -12.07
N ASP A 78 0.78 13.54 -11.73
CA ASP A 78 0.55 14.88 -12.29
C ASP A 78 0.62 14.95 -13.82
N ARG A 79 1.48 14.11 -14.42
CA ARG A 79 1.70 14.09 -15.87
C ARG A 79 0.96 12.95 -16.56
N GLN A 80 0.83 11.82 -15.87
CA GLN A 80 0.22 10.60 -16.39
C GLN A 80 -0.65 9.96 -15.31
N PRO A 81 -1.91 10.41 -15.13
CA PRO A 81 -2.78 9.93 -14.06
C PRO A 81 -3.17 8.45 -14.23
N ASN A 82 -3.23 7.95 -15.47
CA ASN A 82 -3.60 6.55 -15.73
C ASN A 82 -2.41 5.57 -15.68
N THR A 83 -1.24 6.01 -15.19
CA THR A 83 -0.01 5.19 -15.19
C THR A 83 -0.21 3.84 -14.54
N ARG A 84 -0.91 3.76 -13.39
CA ARG A 84 -1.11 2.50 -12.67
C ARG A 84 -1.82 1.44 -13.53
N ALA A 85 -2.92 1.83 -14.18
CA ALA A 85 -3.71 0.93 -15.02
C ALA A 85 -2.93 0.47 -16.25
N ILE A 86 -2.25 1.41 -16.93
CA ILE A 86 -1.46 1.10 -18.13
C ILE A 86 -0.25 0.21 -17.76
N CYS A 87 0.39 0.46 -16.61
CA CYS A 87 1.51 -0.34 -16.11
C CYS A 87 1.12 -1.80 -15.88
N ARG A 88 -0.08 -2.08 -15.36
CA ARG A 88 -0.61 -3.43 -15.14
C ARG A 88 -1.06 -4.15 -16.41
N SER A 89 -1.35 -3.40 -17.47
CA SER A 89 -1.88 -3.93 -18.73
C SER A 89 -0.96 -4.98 -19.38
N ASN A 90 -1.55 -5.90 -20.15
CA ASN A 90 -0.83 -6.94 -20.89
C ASN A 90 0.16 -7.72 -20.00
N CYS A 91 -0.27 -8.07 -18.79
CA CYS A 91 0.54 -8.83 -17.83
C CYS A 91 1.91 -8.22 -17.53
N PHE A 92 1.97 -6.89 -17.33
CA PHE A 92 3.21 -6.14 -17.13
C PHE A 92 4.21 -6.20 -18.32
N LYS A 93 3.80 -6.78 -19.46
CA LYS A 93 4.59 -6.84 -20.71
C LYS A 93 4.31 -5.61 -21.57
N ASN A 94 4.62 -4.43 -21.03
CA ASN A 94 4.45 -3.16 -21.71
C ASN A 94 5.61 -2.20 -21.40
N ASP A 95 5.75 -1.17 -22.22
CA ASP A 95 6.85 -0.20 -22.08
C ASP A 95 6.70 0.68 -20.83
N GLN A 96 5.49 0.89 -20.33
CA GLN A 96 5.26 1.67 -19.12
C GLN A 96 5.80 0.95 -17.89
N PHE A 97 5.54 -0.34 -17.74
CA PHE A 97 6.14 -1.14 -16.68
C PHE A 97 7.67 -1.11 -16.74
N ARG A 98 8.26 -1.27 -17.93
CA ARG A 98 9.72 -1.15 -18.13
C ARG A 98 10.24 0.22 -17.76
N SER A 99 9.52 1.28 -18.09
CA SER A 99 9.87 2.65 -17.71
C SER A 99 9.83 2.84 -16.19
N CYS A 100 8.77 2.36 -15.54
CA CYS A 100 8.63 2.38 -14.09
C CYS A 100 9.78 1.64 -13.39
N LEU A 101 10.20 0.47 -13.89
CA LEU A 101 11.35 -0.27 -13.35
C LEU A 101 12.67 0.53 -13.42
N ARG A 102 12.84 1.40 -14.42
CA ARG A 102 14.04 2.24 -14.53
C ARG A 102 14.15 3.26 -13.40
N LEU A 103 13.03 3.68 -12.81
CA LEU A 103 13.03 4.59 -11.66
C LEU A 103 13.70 3.97 -10.43
N PHE A 104 13.64 2.65 -10.30
CA PHE A 104 14.27 1.88 -9.22
C PHE A 104 15.65 1.33 -9.58
N SER A 105 16.06 1.48 -10.85
CA SER A 105 17.37 0.99 -11.29
C SER A 105 18.45 1.96 -10.81
N PRO A 106 19.59 1.46 -10.29
CA PRO A 106 20.70 2.34 -9.95
C PRO A 106 21.12 3.09 -11.22
N GLN A 107 21.14 4.42 -11.14
CA GLN A 107 21.73 5.20 -12.21
C GLN A 107 23.19 4.76 -12.30
N GLN A 108 23.56 4.09 -13.40
CA GLN A 108 24.96 3.89 -13.73
C GLN A 108 25.54 5.28 -13.97
N THR A 109 26.01 5.91 -12.89
CA THR A 109 27.01 6.95 -12.98
C THR A 109 28.12 6.33 -13.79
N ARG A 110 28.29 6.80 -15.03
CA ARG A 110 29.50 6.54 -15.79
C ARG A 110 30.61 7.10 -14.91
N ALA A 111 31.22 6.25 -14.10
CA ALA A 111 32.51 6.54 -13.53
C ALA A 111 33.40 6.75 -14.75
N THR A 112 33.65 8.02 -15.07
CA THR A 112 34.72 8.42 -15.97
C THR A 112 35.99 7.92 -15.29
N ARG A 113 36.35 6.68 -15.61
CA ARG A 113 37.67 6.12 -15.34
C ARG A 113 38.61 6.94 -16.21
N HIS A 114 39.04 8.10 -15.70
CA HIS A 114 40.20 8.80 -16.21
C HIS A 114 41.37 7.85 -16.02
N HIS A 115 41.60 7.03 -17.04
CA HIS A 115 42.82 6.26 -17.18
C HIS A 115 43.92 7.30 -17.37
N HIS A 116 44.63 7.61 -16.29
CA HIS A 116 45.90 8.30 -16.33
C HIS A 116 46.85 7.37 -17.11
N HIS A 117 47.04 7.65 -18.39
CA HIS A 117 48.09 7.01 -19.17
C HIS A 117 49.36 7.81 -18.88
N SER A 118 50.33 7.15 -18.24
CA SER A 118 51.71 7.60 -18.14
C SER A 118 52.38 7.66 -19.50
#